data_AF-A0A9E4E6B0-F1
#
_entry.id   AF-A0A9E4E6B0-F1
#
_cell.length_a   1.000
_cell.length_b   1.000
_cell.length_c   1.000
_cell.angle_alpha   90.00
_cell.angle_beta   90.00
_cell.angle_gamma   90.00
#
_symmetry.space_group_name_H-M   'P 1'
#
loop_
_entity.id
_entity.type
_entity.pdbx_description
1 polymer ?
#
loop_
_entity_poly.entity_id
_entity_poly.type
_entity_poly.pdbx_seq_one_letter_code
_entity_poly.pdbx_strand_id
1 'polypeptide(L)'
;MPRTTKTITFSLPPEMADRVDQVMKQQGRSRSEFLREAVLRYIEEWEWRQLLQYGEEKAREKGLGPEDVARLVEEYRAEVSASRT
;
A
#
# COMPACT_ATOMS: atom_id res chain seq x y z
N MET A 1 -26.32 14.47 -3.04
CA MET A 1 -25.23 13.54 -3.42
C MET A 1 -25.46 12.21 -2.70
N PRO A 2 -25.39 11.05 -3.36
CA PRO A 2 -25.50 9.77 -2.67
C PRO A 2 -24.34 9.60 -1.68
N ARG A 3 -24.61 8.94 -0.54
CA ARG A 3 -23.59 8.64 0.46
C ARG A 3 -22.56 7.68 -0.16
N THR A 4 -21.27 8.01 -0.10
CA THR A 4 -20.16 7.26 -0.71
C THR A 4 -19.64 6.10 0.15
N THR A 5 -20.34 5.72 1.22
CA THR A 5 -19.85 4.76 2.21
C THR A 5 -20.77 3.54 2.33
N LYS A 6 -20.19 2.33 2.30
CA LYS A 6 -20.86 1.06 2.62
C LYS A 6 -20.50 0.63 4.05
N THR A 7 -21.51 0.33 4.87
CA THR A 7 -21.30 -0.18 6.23
C THR A 7 -20.97 -1.67 6.19
N ILE A 8 -19.96 -2.06 6.99
CA ILE A 8 -19.58 -3.46 7.22
C ILE A 8 -19.65 -3.73 8.73
N THR A 9 -20.08 -4.93 9.10
CA THR A 9 -20.15 -5.38 10.49
C THR A 9 -19.29 -6.63 10.63
N PHE A 10 -18.45 -6.67 11.65
CA PHE A 10 -17.61 -7.83 11.98
C PHE A 10 -17.43 -7.93 13.49
N SER A 11 -17.20 -9.14 13.98
CA SER A 11 -16.93 -9.41 15.39
C SER A 11 -15.44 -9.41 15.66
N LEU A 12 -15.04 -8.89 16.82
CA LEU A 12 -13.68 -8.95 17.33
C LEU A 12 -13.63 -9.82 18.58
N PRO A 13 -12.51 -10.54 18.83
CA PRO A 13 -12.25 -11.12 20.13
C PRO A 13 -12.37 -10.04 21.23
N PRO A 14 -12.96 -10.34 22.41
CA PRO A 14 -13.20 -9.34 23.45
C PRO A 14 -11.94 -8.54 23.83
N GLU A 15 -10.82 -9.23 24.06
CA GLU A 15 -9.54 -8.61 24.40
C GLU A 15 -9.03 -7.65 23.32
N MET A 16 -9.29 -7.98 22.05
CA MET A 16 -8.92 -7.12 20.93
C MET A 16 -9.80 -5.87 20.88
N ALA A 17 -11.11 -5.99 21.15
CA ALA A 17 -12.01 -4.86 21.22
C ALA A 17 -11.60 -3.88 22.34
N ASP A 18 -11.26 -4.41 23.51
CA ASP A 18 -10.76 -3.59 24.64
C ASP A 18 -9.48 -2.84 24.27
N ARG A 19 -8.57 -3.51 23.57
CA ARG A 19 -7.31 -2.89 23.12
C ARG A 19 -7.54 -1.82 22.06
N VAL A 20 -8.45 -2.03 21.12
CA VAL A 20 -8.86 -1.01 20.13
C VAL A 20 -9.38 0.23 20.85
N ASP A 21 -10.27 0.04 21.83
CA ASP A 21 -10.83 1.14 22.61
C ASP A 21 -9.78 1.90 23.42
N GLN A 22 -8.80 1.20 23.99
CA GLN A 22 -7.68 1.82 24.70
C GLN A 22 -6.83 2.69 23.75
N VAL A 23 -6.44 2.16 22.59
CA VAL A 23 -5.59 2.88 21.63
C VAL A 23 -6.32 4.09 21.06
N MET A 24 -7.61 3.94 20.70
CA MET A 24 -8.43 5.05 20.23
C MET A 24 -8.50 6.19 21.25
N LYS A 25 -8.72 5.88 22.53
CA LYS A 25 -8.78 6.88 23.61
C LYS A 25 -7.45 7.64 23.75
N GLN A 26 -6.32 6.92 23.68
CA GLN A 26 -5.00 7.53 23.75
C GLN A 26 -4.70 8.46 22.56
N GLN A 27 -5.20 8.12 21.37
CA GLN A 27 -5.00 8.92 20.16
C GLN A 27 -6.07 10.02 19.97
N GLY A 28 -7.13 10.03 20.79
CA GLY A 28 -8.26 10.96 20.61
C GLY A 28 -9.08 10.70 19.34
N ARG A 29 -9.12 9.47 18.85
CA ARG A 29 -9.73 9.10 17.55
C ARG A 29 -11.04 8.36 17.70
N SER A 30 -11.91 8.47 16.69
CA SER A 30 -13.16 7.72 16.66
C SER A 30 -12.95 6.26 16.23
N ARG A 31 -13.88 5.36 16.62
CA ARG A 31 -13.79 3.93 16.28
C ARG A 31 -13.78 3.70 14.77
N SER A 32 -14.65 4.41 14.06
CA SER A 32 -14.75 4.28 12.60
C SER A 32 -13.52 4.81 11.88
N GLU A 33 -12.85 5.82 12.42
CA GLU A 33 -11.61 6.37 11.86
C GLU A 33 -10.45 5.40 12.04
N PHE A 34 -10.24 4.92 13.28
CA PHE A 34 -9.19 3.96 13.59
C PHE A 34 -9.31 2.68 12.75
N LEU A 35 -10.51 2.10 12.69
CA LEU A 35 -10.74 0.86 11.95
C LEU A 35 -10.62 1.06 10.43
N ARG A 36 -11.05 2.21 9.88
CA ARG A 36 -10.83 2.50 8.45
C ARG A 36 -9.36 2.61 8.12
N GLU A 37 -8.57 3.33 8.92
CA GLU A 37 -7.14 3.42 8.67
C GLU A 37 -6.48 2.05 8.80
N ALA A 38 -6.81 1.26 9.83
CA ALA A 38 -6.25 -0.07 10.00
C ALA A 38 -6.50 -0.97 8.77
N VAL A 39 -7.72 -0.96 8.24
CA VAL A 39 -8.08 -1.70 7.02
C VAL A 39 -7.34 -1.16 5.81
N LEU A 40 -7.28 0.17 5.64
CA LEU A 40 -6.60 0.80 4.51
C LEU A 40 -5.11 0.43 4.49
N ARG A 41 -4.42 0.55 5.62
CA ARG A 41 -3.00 0.22 5.73
C ARG A 41 -2.73 -1.25 5.45
N TYR A 42 -3.62 -2.15 5.87
CA TYR A 42 -3.48 -3.57 5.58
C TYR A 42 -3.61 -3.85 4.08
N ILE A 43 -4.57 -3.21 3.40
CA ILE A 43 -4.76 -3.34 1.95
C ILE A 43 -3.54 -2.79 1.20
N GLU A 44 -3.11 -1.57 1.52
CA GLU A 44 -1.94 -0.93 0.90
C GLU A 44 -0.68 -1.79 1.05
N GLU A 45 -0.45 -2.34 2.24
CA GLU A 45 0.70 -3.22 2.48
C GLU A 45 0.59 -4.53 1.69
N TRP A 46 -0.62 -5.09 1.59
CA TRP A 46 -0.86 -6.29 0.78
C TRP A 46 -0.61 -6.03 -0.71
N GLU A 47 -1.14 -4.93 -1.26
CA GLU A 47 -0.91 -4.52 -2.65
C GLU A 47 0.57 -4.26 -2.91
N TRP A 48 1.26 -3.59 -1.98
CA TRP A 48 2.69 -3.33 -2.08
C TRP A 48 3.51 -4.62 -2.15
N ARG A 49 3.20 -5.61 -1.31
CA ARG A 49 3.86 -6.93 -1.36
C ARG A 49 3.66 -7.62 -2.71
N GLN A 50 2.47 -7.53 -3.30
CA GLN A 50 2.20 -8.11 -4.61
C GLN A 50 2.99 -7.39 -5.71
N LEU A 51 3.09 -6.05 -5.65
CA LEU A 51 3.89 -5.29 -6.61
C LEU A 51 5.38 -5.62 -6.51
N LEU A 52 5.91 -5.74 -5.29
CA LEU A 52 7.31 -6.14 -5.08
C LEU A 52 7.58 -7.54 -5.63
N GLN A 53 6.70 -8.50 -5.34
CA GLN A 53 6.82 -9.87 -5.83
C GLN A 53 6.84 -9.91 -7.37
N TYR A 54 5.93 -9.17 -8.01
CA TYR A 54 5.91 -9.03 -9.46
C TYR A 54 7.20 -8.41 -10.00
N GLY A 55 7.70 -7.35 -9.36
CA GLY A 55 8.94 -6.68 -9.73
C GLY A 55 10.16 -7.59 -9.63
N GLU A 56 10.27 -8.35 -8.54
CA GLU A 56 11.34 -9.34 -8.31
C GLU A 56 11.33 -10.44 -9.38
N GLU A 57 10.15 -10.97 -9.71
CA GLU A 57 10.00 -11.97 -10.77
C GLU A 57 10.50 -11.42 -12.11
N LYS A 58 10.08 -10.20 -12.48
CA LYS A 58 10.48 -9.55 -13.74
C LYS A 58 11.95 -9.18 -13.78
N ALA A 59 12.53 -8.74 -12.66
CA ALA A 59 13.96 -8.46 -12.55
C ALA A 59 14.76 -9.76 -12.75
N ARG A 60 14.35 -10.85 -12.11
CA ARG A 60 14.98 -12.17 -12.24
C ARG A 60 14.90 -12.71 -13.66
N GLU A 61 13.74 -12.64 -14.31
CA GLU A 61 13.58 -13.03 -15.73
C GLU A 61 14.55 -12.29 -16.66
N LYS A 62 14.85 -11.03 -16.34
CA LYS A 62 15.72 -10.16 -17.15
C LYS A 62 17.18 -10.12 -16.66
N GLY A 63 17.51 -10.83 -15.59
CA GLY A 63 18.83 -10.81 -14.97
C GLY A 63 19.26 -9.42 -14.46
N LEU A 64 18.30 -8.61 -14.00
CA LEU A 64 18.54 -7.24 -13.55
C LEU A 64 18.81 -7.17 -12.05
N GLY A 65 19.79 -6.34 -11.68
CA GLY A 65 20.12 -6.02 -10.28
C GLY A 65 19.89 -4.53 -9.95
N PRO A 66 19.99 -4.15 -8.66
CA PRO A 66 19.93 -2.74 -8.24
C PRO A 66 20.96 -1.84 -8.94
N GLU A 67 22.13 -2.38 -9.30
CA GLU A 67 23.19 -1.70 -10.03
C GLU A 67 22.77 -1.26 -11.44
N ASP A 68 21.81 -1.95 -12.07
CA ASP A 68 21.32 -1.63 -13.41
C ASP A 68 20.39 -0.41 -13.42
N VAL A 69 19.84 -0.02 -12.25
CA VAL A 69 18.79 1.01 -12.17
C VAL A 69 19.24 2.33 -12.76
N ALA A 70 20.45 2.79 -12.42
CA ALA A 70 20.96 4.08 -12.88
C ALA A 70 21.08 4.11 -14.42
N ARG A 71 21.67 3.06 -14.99
CA ARG A 71 21.83 2.89 -16.44
C ARG A 71 20.47 2.84 -17.15
N LEU A 72 19.54 2.01 -16.67
CA LEU A 72 18.21 1.86 -17.27
C LEU A 72 17.38 3.15 -17.22
N VAL A 73 17.50 3.93 -16.14
CA VAL A 73 16.82 5.23 -16.02
C VAL A 73 17.39 6.24 -17.01
N GLU A 74 18.71 6.27 -17.20
CA GLU A 74 19.36 7.13 -18.17
C GLU A 74 18.97 6.76 -19.62
N GLU A 75 19.04 5.47 -19.95
CA GLU A 75 18.60 4.93 -21.25
C GLU A 75 17.15 5.33 -21.56
N TYR A 76 16.23 5.15 -20.60
CA TYR A 76 14.82 5.53 -20.78
C TYR A 76 14.62 7.04 -20.95
N ARG A 77 15.31 7.87 -20.16
CA ARG A 77 15.21 9.33 -20.28
C ARG A 77 15.71 9.82 -21.64
N ALA A 78 16.81 9.25 -22.13
CA ALA A 78 17.34 9.55 -23.46
C ALA A 78 16.32 9.18 -24.55
N GLU A 79 15.73 7.99 -24.48
CA GLU A 79 14.68 7.54 -25.42
C GLU A 79 13.46 8.47 -25.43
N VAL A 80 12.96 8.87 -24.26
CA VAL A 80 11.80 9.78 -24.14
C VAL A 80 12.11 11.18 -24.69
N SER A 81 13.34 11.67 -24.51
CA SER A 81 13.75 12.97 -25.08
C SER A 81 13.90 12.93 -26.60
N ALA A 82 14.40 11.81 -27.14
CA ALA A 82 14.56 11.60 -28.57
C ALA A 82 13.22 11.43 -29.29
N SER A 83 12.21 10.81 -28.67
CA SER A 83 10.86 10.66 -29.28
C SER A 83 10.01 11.93 -29.24
N ARG A 84 10.42 12.94 -28.47
CA ARG A 84 9.74 14.24 -28.35
C ARG A 84 10.29 15.29 -29.32
N THR A 85 11.38 15.00 -30.02
CA THR A 85 12.00 15.86 -31.04
C THR A 85 11.61 15.37 -32.43
#